data_AF-A0A1E3BPG7-F1
#
_entry.id   AF-A0A1E3BPG7-F1
#
_cell.length_a   1.000
_cell.length_b   1.000
_cell.length_c   1.000
_cell.angle_alpha   90.00
_cell.angle_beta   90.00
_cell.angle_gamma   90.00
#
_symmetry.space_group_name_H-M   'P 1'
#
loop_
_entity.id
_entity.type
_entity.pdbx_description
1 polymer ?
#
loop_
_entity_poly.entity_id
_entity_poly.type
_entity_poly.pdbx_seq_one_letter_code
_entity_poly.pdbx_strand_id
1 'polypeptide(L)'
;MIPEKEKAIEVALSEYKSGKHPSLRATAKAHNLPLSTLSDRNPDNSTDTRHTYHEKSQRLTPEEEDFLAEWILEQDRQGYPHTHIRARKMAQRIRQMHGDTEPIGFHWVSQFKKRHPEVSSSLGRRIKKSQKRAVPGPECHGALLG
;
A
#
# COMPACT_ATOMS: atom_id res chain seq x y z
N MET A 1 10.35 -4.55 39.86
CA MET A 1 11.78 -4.22 39.70
C MET A 1 12.14 -4.24 38.20
N ILE A 2 11.91 -3.13 37.46
CA ILE A 2 12.47 -2.88 36.10
C ILE A 2 12.69 -1.35 35.80
N PRO A 3 13.10 -0.46 36.72
CA PRO A 3 13.39 0.94 36.35
C PRO A 3 14.78 1.14 35.72
N GLU A 4 15.72 0.21 35.92
CA GLU A 4 17.13 0.40 35.51
C GLU A 4 17.35 0.19 34.01
N LYS A 5 16.72 -0.85 33.43
CA LYS A 5 16.87 -1.15 32.00
C LYS A 5 16.28 -0.07 31.10
N GLU A 6 15.16 0.53 31.51
CA GLU A 6 14.55 1.66 30.80
C GLU A 6 15.50 2.85 30.72
N LYS A 7 16.08 3.24 31.87
CA LYS A 7 17.06 4.34 31.93
C LYS A 7 18.29 4.07 31.07
N ALA A 8 18.80 2.83 31.08
CA ALA A 8 19.95 2.45 30.25
C ALA A 8 19.66 2.63 28.74
N ILE A 9 18.44 2.34 28.31
CA ILE A 9 18.04 2.50 26.91
C ILE A 9 17.92 3.98 26.52
N GLU A 10 17.32 4.80 27.37
CA GLU A 10 17.23 6.25 27.13
C GLU A 10 18.62 6.90 27.04
N VAL A 11 19.52 6.55 27.96
CA VAL A 11 20.90 7.03 27.94
C VAL A 11 21.61 6.59 26.66
N ALA A 12 21.50 5.31 26.29
CA ALA A 12 22.12 4.79 25.07
C ALA A 12 21.62 5.51 23.81
N LEU A 13 20.31 5.78 23.70
CA LEU A 13 19.75 6.54 22.58
C LEU A 13 20.26 7.98 22.55
N SER A 14 20.40 8.63 23.71
CA SER A 14 20.95 9.98 23.79
C SER A 14 22.42 10.06 23.35
N GLU A 15 23.24 9.06 23.71
CA GLU A 15 24.64 8.96 23.29
C GLU A 15 24.80 8.67 21.80
N TYR A 16 23.91 7.86 21.24
CA TYR A 16 23.87 7.63 19.80
C TYR A 16 23.54 8.93 19.05
N LYS A 17 22.52 9.68 19.51
CA LYS A 17 22.12 10.95 18.89
C LYS A 17 23.17 12.06 19.03
N SER A 18 23.95 12.06 20.12
CA SER A 18 25.07 12.99 20.29
C SER A 18 26.31 12.61 19.49
N GLY A 19 26.30 11.49 18.76
CA GLY A 19 27.41 11.04 17.93
C GLY A 19 28.57 10.43 18.70
N LYS A 20 28.38 10.11 19.99
CA LYS A 20 29.42 9.49 20.84
C LYS A 20 29.85 8.10 20.34
N HIS A 21 28.94 7.41 19.66
CA HIS A 21 29.19 6.11 19.04
C HIS A 21 28.95 6.18 17.53
N PRO A 22 29.76 5.48 16.72
CA PRO A 22 29.67 5.53 15.26
C PRO A 22 28.44 4.80 14.70
N SER A 23 27.77 3.95 15.48
CA SER A 23 26.59 3.20 15.05
C SER A 23 25.71 2.77 16.22
N LEU A 24 24.45 2.43 15.91
CA LEU A 24 23.51 1.85 16.89
C LEU A 24 24.07 0.56 17.52
N ARG A 25 24.79 -0.23 16.72
CA ARG A 25 25.42 -1.50 17.15
C ARG A 25 26.59 -1.29 18.10
N ALA A 26 27.40 -0.25 17.88
CA ALA A 26 28.46 0.14 18.80
C ALA A 26 27.86 0.62 20.14
N THR A 27 26.81 1.43 20.08
CA THR A 27 26.06 1.93 21.25
C THR A 27 25.47 0.77 22.06
N ALA A 28 24.81 -0.18 21.40
CA ALA A 28 24.23 -1.37 22.03
C ALA A 28 25.30 -2.22 22.74
N LYS A 29 26.47 -2.40 22.10
CA LYS A 29 27.60 -3.11 22.69
C LYS A 29 28.16 -2.38 23.91
N ALA A 30 28.26 -1.05 23.87
CA ALA A 30 28.78 -0.24 24.97
C ALA A 30 27.88 -0.28 26.21
N HIS A 31 26.56 -0.32 26.02
CA HIS A 31 25.58 -0.39 27.11
C HIS A 31 25.13 -1.81 27.46
N ASN A 32 25.73 -2.83 26.84
CA ASN A 32 25.39 -4.25 27.00
C ASN A 32 23.88 -4.55 26.77
N LEU A 33 23.30 -3.85 25.80
CA LEU A 33 21.89 -3.97 25.42
C LEU A 33 21.74 -4.80 24.13
N PRO A 34 20.66 -5.58 23.97
CA PRO A 34 20.34 -6.20 22.69
C PRO A 34 20.10 -5.14 21.62
N LEU A 35 20.66 -5.35 20.42
CA LEU A 35 20.46 -4.43 19.29
C LEU A 35 18.99 -4.27 18.91
N SER A 36 18.21 -5.35 18.97
CA SER A 36 16.76 -5.31 18.70
C SER A 36 16.05 -4.33 19.62
N THR A 37 16.36 -4.34 20.93
CA THR A 37 15.77 -3.44 21.92
C THR A 37 16.07 -1.97 21.63
N LEU A 38 17.31 -1.65 21.29
CA LEU A 38 17.74 -0.29 20.95
C LEU A 38 17.16 0.16 19.59
N SER A 39 17.08 -0.76 18.63
CA SER A 39 16.54 -0.54 17.29
C SER A 39 15.03 -0.27 17.30
N ASP A 40 14.27 -1.09 18.02
CA ASP A 40 12.80 -0.95 18.11
C ASP A 40 12.40 0.37 18.79
N ARG A 41 13.25 0.85 19.71
CA ARG A 41 13.05 2.10 20.46
C ARG A 41 13.69 3.32 19.82
N ASN A 42 14.50 3.14 18.78
CA ASN A 42 15.05 4.27 18.06
C ASN A 42 13.96 4.92 17.20
N PRO A 43 13.54 6.16 17.46
CA PRO A 43 12.50 6.82 16.68
C PRO A 43 12.87 6.92 15.18
N ASP A 44 14.15 7.06 14.85
CA ASP A 44 14.61 7.17 13.46
C ASP A 44 14.45 5.85 12.68
N ASN A 45 14.32 4.72 13.37
CA ASN A 45 14.06 3.41 12.77
C ASN A 45 12.60 2.97 12.91
N SER A 46 11.82 3.70 13.72
CA SER A 46 10.43 3.38 13.97
C SER A 46 9.58 3.85 12.79
N THR A 47 9.28 2.91 11.89
CA THR A 47 7.98 2.81 11.23
C THR A 47 7.73 3.62 9.95
N ASP A 48 8.53 4.61 9.57
CA ASP A 48 8.25 5.35 8.33
C ASP A 48 8.77 4.67 7.04
N THR A 49 9.81 3.84 7.14
CA THR A 49 10.43 3.20 5.97
C THR A 49 9.60 2.06 5.37
N ARG A 50 8.79 1.35 6.17
CA ARG A 50 7.97 0.24 5.66
C ARG A 50 6.71 0.70 4.95
N HIS A 51 6.05 1.75 5.46
CA HIS A 51 4.83 2.28 4.86
C HIS A 51 5.14 2.98 3.53
N THR A 52 6.15 3.84 3.52
CA THR A 52 6.61 4.54 2.31
C THR A 52 7.19 3.59 1.25
N TYR A 53 7.83 2.47 1.65
CA TYR A 53 8.28 1.44 0.71
C TYR A 53 7.11 0.69 0.06
N HIS A 54 6.06 0.38 0.82
CA HIS A 54 4.85 -0.23 0.27
C HIS A 54 4.13 0.72 -0.69
N GLU A 55 4.05 2.02 -0.39
CA GLU A 55 3.51 3.05 -1.30
C GLU A 55 4.28 3.12 -2.62
N LYS A 56 5.62 3.14 -2.58
CA LYS A 56 6.48 3.14 -3.79
C LYS A 56 6.48 1.82 -4.55
N SER A 57 6.06 0.74 -3.91
CA SER A 57 5.93 -0.60 -4.52
C SER A 57 4.50 -0.87 -5.01
N GLN A 58 3.56 0.06 -4.82
CA GLN A 58 2.22 -0.10 -5.37
C GLN A 58 2.31 -0.03 -6.88
N ARG A 59 1.61 -0.96 -7.54
CA ARG A 59 1.55 -0.95 -8.99
C ARG A 59 0.82 0.32 -9.44
N LEU A 60 -0.35 0.63 -8.90
CA LEU A 60 -1.04 1.86 -9.24
C LEU A 60 -0.70 2.96 -8.23
N THR A 61 -0.66 4.22 -8.68
CA THR A 61 -0.57 5.36 -7.76
C THR A 61 -1.88 5.50 -6.98
N PRO A 62 -1.87 6.15 -5.79
CA PRO A 62 -3.10 6.38 -5.04
C PRO A 62 -4.22 7.01 -5.86
N GLU A 63 -3.89 7.98 -6.72
CA GLU A 63 -4.84 8.69 -7.57
C GLU A 63 -5.46 7.77 -8.65
N GLU A 64 -4.67 6.85 -9.20
CA GLU A 64 -5.17 5.84 -10.14
C GLU A 64 -6.09 4.82 -9.45
N GLU A 65 -5.79 4.46 -8.20
CA GLU A 65 -6.64 3.59 -7.40
C GLU A 65 -7.97 4.26 -7.03
N ASP A 66 -7.94 5.56 -6.67
CA ASP A 66 -9.14 6.37 -6.43
C ASP A 66 -10.05 6.45 -7.67
N PHE A 67 -9.48 6.75 -8.84
CA PHE A 67 -10.22 6.76 -10.10
C PHE A 67 -10.87 5.39 -10.41
N LEU A 68 -10.13 4.30 -10.16
CA LEU A 68 -10.65 2.97 -10.33
C LEU A 68 -11.78 2.67 -9.33
N ALA A 69 -11.67 3.15 -8.09
CA ALA A 69 -12.68 2.96 -7.05
C ALA A 69 -13.98 3.68 -7.42
N GLU A 70 -13.91 4.95 -7.84
CA GLU A 70 -15.05 5.72 -8.34
C GLU A 70 -15.71 5.04 -9.54
N TRP A 71 -14.91 4.57 -10.50
CA TRP A 71 -15.42 3.82 -11.64
C TRP A 71 -16.19 2.57 -11.20
N ILE A 72 -15.67 1.78 -10.25
CA ILE A 72 -16.37 0.61 -9.71
C ILE A 72 -17.70 1.00 -9.06
N LEU A 73 -17.73 2.09 -8.29
CA LEU A 73 -18.92 2.56 -7.59
C LEU A 73 -20.00 3.05 -8.55
N GLU A 74 -19.64 3.84 -9.57
CA GLU A 74 -20.61 4.31 -10.58
C GLU A 74 -21.20 3.14 -11.36
N GLN A 75 -20.38 2.14 -11.66
CA GLN A 75 -20.88 0.95 -12.35
C GLN A 75 -21.78 0.08 -11.44
N ASP A 76 -21.53 0.00 -10.12
CA ASP A 76 -22.43 -0.65 -9.16
C ASP A 76 -23.76 0.11 -9.06
N ARG A 77 -23.73 1.45 -9.10
CA ARG A 77 -24.93 2.30 -9.16
C ARG A 77 -25.79 2.01 -10.40
N GLN A 78 -25.15 1.70 -11.52
CA GLN A 78 -25.85 1.28 -12.75
C GLN A 78 -26.31 -0.18 -12.73
N GLY A 79 -26.14 -0.89 -11.61
CA GLY A 79 -26.60 -2.26 -11.43
C GLY A 79 -25.74 -3.32 -12.11
N TYR A 80 -24.54 -2.94 -12.59
CA TYR A 80 -23.62 -3.92 -13.15
C TYR A 80 -22.88 -4.66 -12.03
N PRO A 81 -22.82 -5.99 -12.06
CA PRO A 81 -22.07 -6.72 -11.06
C PRO A 81 -20.57 -6.66 -11.36
N HIS A 82 -19.78 -6.20 -10.39
CA HIS A 82 -18.33 -6.07 -10.52
C HIS A 82 -17.61 -7.30 -9.99
N THR A 83 -17.07 -8.11 -10.92
CA THR A 83 -16.17 -9.20 -10.57
C THR A 83 -14.75 -8.68 -10.34
N HIS A 84 -14.01 -9.27 -9.41
CA HIS A 84 -12.56 -9.04 -9.22
C HIS A 84 -11.76 -9.05 -10.53
N ILE A 85 -12.18 -9.85 -11.52
CA ILE A 85 -11.56 -9.93 -12.86
C ILE A 85 -11.67 -8.58 -13.61
N ARG A 86 -12.82 -7.90 -13.53
CA ARG A 86 -13.03 -6.62 -14.21
C ARG A 86 -12.18 -5.52 -13.60
N ALA A 87 -12.15 -5.43 -12.27
CA ALA A 87 -11.28 -4.50 -11.55
C ALA A 87 -9.81 -4.69 -11.95
N ARG A 88 -9.34 -5.94 -11.98
CA ARG A 88 -7.96 -6.26 -12.42
C ARG A 88 -7.70 -5.87 -13.88
N LYS A 89 -8.64 -6.11 -14.79
CA LYS A 89 -8.52 -5.71 -16.21
C LYS A 89 -8.46 -4.20 -16.38
N MET A 90 -9.31 -3.45 -15.66
CA MET A 90 -9.32 -2.00 -15.72
C MET A 90 -8.02 -1.43 -15.16
N ALA A 91 -7.57 -1.92 -14.00
CA ALA A 91 -6.28 -1.55 -13.44
C ALA A 91 -5.12 -1.85 -14.41
N GLN A 92 -5.14 -3.00 -15.10
CA GLN A 92 -4.12 -3.35 -16.10
C GLN A 92 -4.17 -2.40 -17.31
N ARG A 93 -5.36 -1.97 -17.71
CA ARG A 93 -5.53 -0.99 -18.80
C ARG A 93 -4.98 0.38 -18.44
N ILE A 94 -5.19 0.83 -17.19
CA ILE A 94 -4.59 2.08 -16.69
C ILE A 94 -3.07 2.00 -16.84
N ARG A 95 -2.44 0.92 -16.39
CA ARG A 95 -0.98 0.73 -16.53
C ARG A 95 -0.48 0.72 -17.97
N GLN A 96 -1.23 0.06 -18.86
CA GLN A 96 -0.91 0.04 -20.28
C GLN A 96 -0.91 1.43 -20.90
N MET A 97 -1.77 2.35 -20.44
CA MET A 97 -1.75 3.74 -20.89
C MET A 97 -0.47 4.48 -20.47
N HIS A 98 0.12 4.09 -19.33
CA HIS A 98 1.41 4.60 -18.86
C HIS A 98 2.63 3.89 -19.46
N GLY A 99 2.44 2.99 -20.43
CA GLY A 99 3.51 2.23 -21.08
C GLY A 99 4.02 1.02 -20.29
N ASP A 100 3.42 0.71 -19.13
CA ASP A 100 3.71 -0.50 -18.35
C ASP A 100 2.79 -1.65 -18.78
N THR A 101 3.38 -2.69 -19.39
CA THR A 101 2.65 -3.88 -19.86
C THR A 101 2.74 -5.06 -18.90
N GLU A 102 3.44 -4.91 -17.78
CA GLU A 102 3.57 -5.99 -16.82
C GLU A 102 2.20 -6.35 -16.20
N PRO A 103 1.97 -7.65 -15.96
CA PRO A 103 0.71 -8.12 -15.42
C PRO A 103 0.53 -7.69 -13.96
N ILE A 104 -0.67 -7.21 -13.62
CA ILE A 104 -1.04 -6.95 -12.23
C ILE A 104 -1.02 -8.26 -11.44
N GLY A 105 -0.41 -8.25 -10.26
CA GLY A 105 -0.28 -9.43 -9.41
C GLY A 105 -1.62 -10.04 -8.97
N PHE A 106 -1.64 -11.34 -8.71
CA PHE A 106 -2.86 -12.07 -8.33
C PHE A 106 -3.52 -11.52 -7.05
N HIS A 107 -2.72 -11.14 -6.05
CA HIS A 107 -3.20 -10.63 -4.77
C HIS A 107 -3.55 -9.14 -4.80
N TRP A 108 -3.30 -8.43 -5.90
CA TRP A 108 -3.46 -6.98 -5.96
C TRP A 108 -4.89 -6.54 -5.64
N VAL A 109 -5.92 -7.20 -6.19
CA VAL A 109 -7.33 -6.86 -5.93
C VAL A 109 -7.69 -7.04 -4.45
N SER A 110 -7.10 -8.03 -3.77
CA SER A 110 -7.32 -8.23 -2.33
C SER A 110 -6.72 -7.09 -1.51
N GLN A 111 -5.55 -6.58 -1.90
CA GLN A 111 -4.92 -5.44 -1.25
C GLN A 111 -5.63 -4.12 -1.57
N PHE A 112 -6.06 -3.94 -2.82
CA PHE A 112 -6.89 -2.81 -3.27
C PHE A 112 -8.15 -2.69 -2.41
N LYS A 113 -8.86 -3.80 -2.16
CA LYS A 113 -10.03 -3.82 -1.26
C LYS A 113 -9.74 -3.43 0.18
N LYS A 114 -8.51 -3.70 0.67
CA LYS A 114 -8.11 -3.29 2.03
C LYS A 114 -7.84 -1.80 2.11
N ARG A 115 -7.35 -1.19 1.02
CA ARG A 115 -7.12 0.26 0.91
C ARG A 115 -8.41 1.04 0.65
N HIS A 116 -9.30 0.46 -0.17
CA HIS A 116 -10.60 1.01 -0.55
C HIS A 116 -11.74 0.15 0.03
N PRO A 117 -12.10 0.32 1.32
CA PRO A 117 -13.20 -0.44 1.92
C PRO A 117 -14.56 -0.14 1.25
N GLU A 118 -14.74 1.04 0.67
CA GLU A 118 -15.96 1.47 -0.04
C GLU A 118 -16.34 0.56 -1.22
N VAL A 119 -15.36 0.02 -1.94
CA VAL A 119 -15.59 -0.92 -3.05
C VAL A 119 -15.71 -2.38 -2.59
N SER A 120 -15.50 -2.66 -1.31
CA SER A 120 -15.55 -4.04 -0.82
C SER A 120 -16.95 -4.65 -0.92
N SER A 121 -17.99 -3.84 -0.77
CA SER A 121 -19.40 -4.24 -0.90
C SER A 121 -19.78 -4.54 -2.35
N SER A 122 -19.29 -3.77 -3.32
CA SER A 122 -19.57 -3.97 -4.76
C SER A 122 -18.81 -5.18 -5.32
N LEU A 123 -17.54 -5.36 -4.92
CA LEU A 123 -16.69 -6.47 -5.36
C LEU A 123 -16.99 -7.81 -4.64
N GLY A 124 -17.68 -7.77 -3.50
CA GLY A 124 -18.06 -8.96 -2.72
C GLY A 124 -19.35 -9.65 -3.18
N ARG A 125 -20.13 -9.02 -4.07
CA ARG A 125 -21.44 -9.54 -4.47
C ARG A 125 -21.27 -10.78 -5.37
N ARG A 126 -21.63 -11.96 -4.85
CA ARG A 126 -21.71 -13.20 -5.63
C ARG A 126 -22.73 -13.03 -6.76
N ILE A 127 -22.27 -13.06 -8.01
CA ILE A 127 -23.13 -12.98 -9.20
C ILE A 127 -23.85 -14.32 -9.39
N LYS A 128 -25.18 -14.35 -9.39
CA LYS A 128 -25.93 -15.49 -9.95
C LYS A 128 -25.74 -15.50 -11.48
N LYS A 129 -25.27 -16.63 -12.02
CA LYS A 129 -24.89 -16.84 -13.43
C LYS A 129 -26.06 -16.59 -14.41
N SER A 130 -26.42 -15.35 -14.72
CA SER A 130 -27.48 -15.10 -15.72
C SER A 130 -27.36 -13.83 -16.57
N GLN A 131 -26.37 -12.96 -16.38
CA GLN A 131 -26.31 -11.74 -17.19
C GLN A 131 -25.16 -11.76 -18.21
N LYS A 132 -25.48 -12.15 -19.44
CA LYS A 132 -24.69 -11.85 -20.64
C LYS A 132 -25.18 -10.50 -21.18
N ARG A 133 -24.42 -9.42 -20.96
CA ARG A 133 -24.41 -8.28 -21.87
C ARG A 133 -22.95 -7.91 -22.13
N ALA A 134 -22.58 -7.92 -23.40
CA ALA A 134 -21.32 -7.37 -23.87
C ALA A 134 -21.42 -5.84 -23.79
N VAL A 135 -20.43 -5.20 -23.16
CA VAL A 135 -20.26 -3.75 -23.22
C VAL A 135 -18.87 -3.50 -23.81
N PRO A 136 -18.73 -2.66 -24.84
CA PRO A 136 -17.43 -2.22 -25.32
C PRO A 136 -16.73 -1.45 -24.19
N GLY A 137 -15.42 -1.68 -24.03
CA GLY A 137 -14.64 -1.00 -22.98
C GLY A 137 -14.67 0.53 -23.16
N PRO A 138 -14.38 1.30 -22.10
CA PRO A 138 -14.42 2.76 -22.19
C PRO A 138 -13.54 3.24 -23.35
N GLU A 139 -14.14 4.02 -24.25
CA GLU A 139 -13.44 4.76 -25.27
C GLU A 139 -12.71 5.90 -24.55
N CYS A 140 -11.39 5.78 -24.46
CA CYS A 140 -10.53 6.86 -24.02
C CYS A 140 -10.69 7.98 -25.05
N HIS A 141 -11.57 8.95 -24.80
CA HIS A 141 -11.64 10.14 -25.61
C HIS A 141 -10.33 10.89 -25.40
N GLY A 142 -9.44 10.73 -26.37
CA GLY A 142 -8.20 11.49 -26.44
C GLY A 142 -8.53 12.96 -26.54
N ALA A 143 -8.29 13.69 -25.45
CA ALA A 143 -8.12 15.13 -25.51
C ALA A 143 -6.69 15.40 -26.00
N LEU A 144 -6.55 15.38 -27.33
CA LEU A 144 -5.45 16.02 -28.04
C LEU A 144 -6.02 17.32 -28.58
N LEU A 145 -5.35 18.43 -28.25
CA LEU A 145 -5.17 19.69 -28.99
C LEU A 145 -5.38 20.94 -28.14
N GLY A 146 -4.32 21.74 -28.09
CA GLY A 146 -4.18 23.04 -27.45
C GLY A 146 -2.72 23.34 -27.22
#